data_AF-A0A7J8ZHI9-F1
#
_entry.id   AF-A0A7J8ZHI9-F1
#
_cell.length_a   1.000
_cell.length_b   1.000
_cell.length_c   1.000
_cell.angle_alpha   90.00
_cell.angle_beta   90.00
_cell.angle_gamma   90.00
#
_symmetry.space_group_name_H-M   'P 1'
#
loop_
_entity.id
_entity.type
_entity.pdbx_description
1 polymer ?
#
loop_
_entity_poly.entity_id
_entity_poly.type
_entity_poly.pdbx_seq_one_letter_code
_entity_poly.pdbx_strand_id
1 'polypeptide(L)' 'MTRSYAKAHNTFLYRLHTCHLMSFDIETNECLENNGGCWEDKTDNITACRDTFRGRVCECPIVNGVKFSGDGYTHCEGQ' A
#
# COMPACT_ATOMS: atom_id res chain seq x y z
N MET A 1 -43.00 -23.28 24.99
CA MET A 1 -43.02 -21.92 25.56
C MET A 1 -42.44 -22.06 26.97
N THR A 2 -41.29 -21.53 27.35
CA THR A 2 -40.46 -20.43 26.86
C THR A 2 -39.00 -20.74 27.27
N ARG A 3 -38.03 -20.51 26.37
CA ARG A 3 -36.61 -20.52 26.74
C ARG A 3 -36.37 -19.35 27.69
N SER A 4 -36.16 -19.61 28.97
CA SER A 4 -35.71 -18.60 29.93
C SER A 4 -34.21 -18.40 29.76
N TYR A 5 -33.81 -17.46 28.90
CA TYR A 5 -32.44 -16.97 28.84
C TYR A 5 -32.14 -16.26 30.17
N ALA A 6 -31.27 -16.87 30.97
CA ALA A 6 -30.81 -16.32 32.23
C ALA A 6 -30.10 -14.97 31.99
N LYS A 7 -30.60 -13.93 32.63
CA LYS A 7 -30.01 -12.59 32.68
C LYS A 7 -28.73 -12.66 33.52
N ALA A 8 -27.58 -12.77 32.88
CA ALA A 8 -26.28 -12.66 33.55
C ALA A 8 -25.81 -11.20 33.52
N HIS A 9 -25.63 -10.64 34.72
CA HIS A 9 -25.12 -9.30 34.98
C HIS A 9 -23.66 -9.14 34.53
N ASN A 10 -23.42 -8.04 33.85
CA ASN A 10 -22.18 -7.28 33.59
C ASN A 10 -20.92 -7.62 34.43
N THR A 11 -19.92 -8.24 33.81
CA THR A 11 -18.49 -8.01 34.13
C THR A 11 -17.57 -8.33 32.94
N PHE A 12 -17.15 -7.28 32.22
CA PHE A 12 -15.73 -7.00 31.90
C PHE A 12 -14.83 -8.15 31.37
N LEU A 13 -15.03 -8.65 30.15
CA LEU A 13 -13.94 -9.16 29.29
C LEU A 13 -14.24 -8.91 27.79
N TYR A 14 -13.71 -7.78 27.32
CA TYR A 14 -13.30 -7.42 25.96
C TYR A 14 -13.23 -8.58 24.93
N ARG A 15 -13.57 -8.47 23.64
CA ARG A 15 -14.13 -7.45 22.74
C ARG A 15 -14.36 -8.17 21.39
N LEU A 16 -15.60 -8.33 20.93
CA LEU A 16 -15.90 -8.37 19.50
C LEU A 16 -16.10 -6.92 19.05
N HIS A 17 -15.63 -6.59 17.85
CA HIS A 17 -15.66 -5.28 17.18
C HIS A 17 -14.55 -4.31 17.62
N THR A 18 -13.46 -4.31 16.85
CA THR A 18 -13.24 -3.39 15.72
C THR A 18 -11.81 -3.60 15.23
N CYS A 19 -11.60 -3.86 13.94
CA CYS A 19 -10.33 -3.52 13.31
C CYS A 19 -10.34 -2.00 13.15
N HIS A 20 -10.18 -1.28 14.26
CA HIS A 20 -9.99 0.17 14.27
C HIS A 20 -8.50 0.45 14.25
N LEU A 21 -7.83 0.00 13.19
CA LEU A 21 -6.72 0.78 12.72
C LEU A 21 -7.37 1.87 11.87
N MET A 22 -7.60 3.03 12.48
CA MET A 22 -7.55 4.27 11.74
C MET A 22 -6.20 4.21 11.04
N SER A 23 -6.17 3.83 9.76
CA SER A 23 -4.97 3.88 8.95
C SER A 23 -4.62 5.36 8.87
N PHE A 24 -3.88 5.82 9.88
CA PHE A 24 -3.02 6.97 9.75
C PHE A 24 -2.29 6.69 8.45
N ASP A 25 -2.50 7.52 7.46
CA ASP A 25 -1.79 7.48 6.18
C ASP A 25 -0.30 7.51 6.51
N ILE A 26 0.25 6.32 6.74
CA ILE A 26 1.67 6.12 6.90
C ILE A 26 2.14 6.23 5.46
N GLU A 27 2.47 7.45 5.07
CA GLU A 27 3.26 7.69 3.88
C GLU A 27 4.58 6.99 4.16
N THR A 28 4.68 5.77 3.66
CA THR A 28 5.83 4.92 3.87
C THR A 28 7.06 5.47 3.15
N ASN A 29 6.87 6.39 2.19
CA ASN A 29 7.89 7.21 1.52
C ASN A 29 9.12 6.40 1.13
N GLU A 30 8.94 5.13 0.74
CA GLU A 30 10.06 4.25 0.45
C GLU A 30 10.75 4.67 -0.84
N CYS A 31 10.07 5.41 -1.74
CA CYS A 31 10.71 5.96 -2.93
C CYS A 31 11.80 7.01 -2.60
N LEU A 32 11.76 7.67 -1.43
CA LEU A 32 12.84 8.58 -1.02
C LEU A 32 14.12 7.81 -0.66
N GLU A 33 13.97 6.57 -0.18
CA GLU A 33 15.06 5.71 0.23
C GLU A 33 15.45 4.78 -0.93
N ASN A 34 16.49 5.16 -1.69
CA ASN A 34 17.01 4.37 -2.81
C ASN A 34 15.94 4.00 -3.86
N ASN A 35 15.04 4.95 -4.17
CA ASN A 35 13.94 4.77 -5.10
C ASN A 35 13.06 3.55 -4.77
N GLY A 36 12.98 3.17 -3.49
CA GLY A 36 12.30 1.98 -3.01
C GLY A 36 12.84 0.68 -3.60
N GLY A 37 14.01 0.68 -4.24
CA GLY A 37 14.53 -0.45 -5.02
C GLY A 37 13.81 -0.67 -6.36
N CYS A 38 13.04 0.30 -6.83
CA CYS A 38 12.43 0.29 -8.16
C CYS A 38 13.40 0.82 -9.22
N TRP A 39 13.08 0.51 -10.47
CA TRP A 39 13.83 1.00 -11.61
C TRP A 39 13.76 2.53 -11.70
N GLU A 40 14.89 3.16 -11.98
CA GLU A 40 14.99 4.58 -12.31
C GLU A 40 15.92 4.79 -13.49
N ASP A 41 15.51 5.70 -14.36
CA ASP A 41 16.36 6.32 -15.35
C ASP A 41 16.78 7.71 -14.87
N LYS A 42 18.04 7.83 -14.48
CA LYS A 42 18.65 9.09 -14.00
C LYS A 42 18.85 10.11 -15.11
N THR A 43 18.86 9.69 -16.37
CA THR A 43 19.07 10.59 -17.50
C THR A 43 17.81 11.40 -17.79
N ASP A 44 16.66 10.73 -17.79
CA ASP A 44 15.37 11.36 -18.08
C ASP A 44 14.52 11.64 -16.81
N ASN A 45 15.06 11.38 -15.61
CA ASN A 45 14.35 11.46 -14.31
C ASN A 45 13.03 10.67 -14.29
N ILE A 46 13.05 9.50 -14.95
CA ILE A 46 11.89 8.62 -15.02
C ILE A 46 12.05 7.57 -13.94
N THR A 47 11.03 7.38 -13.10
CA THR A 47 11.04 6.35 -12.05
C THR A 47 9.84 5.45 -12.16
N ALA A 48 10.04 4.17 -11.90
CA ALA A 48 8.98 3.21 -11.69
C ALA A 48 8.46 3.22 -10.24
N CYS A 49 9.08 3.97 -9.33
CA CYS A 49 8.66 4.00 -7.93
C CYS A 49 7.44 4.90 -7.73
N ARG A 50 6.41 4.36 -7.07
CA ARG A 50 5.23 5.11 -6.66
C ARG A 50 4.81 4.75 -5.24
N ASP A 51 4.81 5.74 -4.37
CA ASP A 51 4.26 5.60 -3.02
C ASP A 51 2.73 5.54 -3.06
N THR A 52 2.16 4.68 -2.22
CA THR A 52 0.71 4.53 -2.04
C THR A 52 0.38 4.54 -0.55
N PHE A 53 -0.87 4.80 -0.20
CA PHE A 53 -1.37 4.74 1.18
C PHE A 53 -1.22 3.37 1.87
N ARG A 54 -0.81 2.32 1.13
CA ARG A 54 -0.57 0.96 1.63
C ARG A 54 0.90 0.52 1.52
N GLY A 55 1.81 1.40 1.10
CA GLY A 55 3.20 1.06 0.80
C GLY A 55 3.65 1.53 -0.58
N ARG A 56 4.84 1.12 -1.00
CA ARG A 56 5.41 1.43 -2.32
C ARG A 56 5.14 0.36 -3.38
N VAL A 57 4.79 0.79 -4.60
CA VAL A 57 4.70 -0.07 -5.80
C VAL A 57 5.77 0.33 -6.83
N CYS A 58 6.34 -0.68 -7.50
CA CYS A 58 7.14 -0.47 -8.70
C CYS A 58 6.29 -0.72 -9.94
N GLU A 59 5.99 0.32 -10.70
CA GLU A 59 5.20 0.26 -11.92
C GLU A 59 5.87 1.14 -12.99
N CYS A 60 6.15 0.57 -14.17
CA CYS A 60 6.77 1.33 -15.25
C CYS A 60 5.85 2.50 -15.69
N PRO A 61 6.37 3.73 -15.76
CA PRO A 61 5.56 4.92 -15.99
C PRO A 61 5.17 5.08 -17.47
N ILE A 62 4.25 6.02 -17.72
CA ILE A 62 3.90 6.48 -19.06
C ILE A 62 4.36 7.93 -19.18
N VAL A 63 5.38 8.18 -20.00
CA VAL A 63 6.00 9.50 -20.17
C VAL A 63 5.84 9.93 -21.62
N ASN A 64 5.35 11.15 -21.85
CA ASN A 64 5.12 11.70 -23.20
C ASN A 64 4.28 10.79 -24.13
N GLY A 65 3.37 9.98 -23.55
CA GLY A 65 2.54 9.03 -24.30
C GLY A 65 3.22 7.71 -24.66
N VAL A 66 4.50 7.54 -24.33
CA VAL A 66 5.23 6.28 -24.46
C VAL A 66 5.00 5.46 -23.20
N LYS A 67 4.50 4.24 -23.36
CA LYS A 67 4.30 3.31 -22.26
C LYS A 67 5.55 2.47 -22.09
N PHE A 68 6.15 2.53 -20.92
CA PHE A 68 7.23 1.64 -20.55
C PHE A 68 6.66 0.31 -20.06
N SER A 69 7.23 -0.80 -20.52
CA SER A 69 6.87 -2.16 -20.13
C SER A 69 8.08 -2.88 -19.57
N GLY A 70 7.88 -3.69 -18.54
CA GLY A 70 8.96 -4.40 -17.86
C GLY A 70 8.55 -4.91 -16.48
N ASP A 71 9.54 -5.19 -15.63
CA ASP A 71 9.33 -5.69 -14.27
C ASP A 71 9.10 -4.56 -13.26
N GLY A 72 9.47 -3.31 -13.60
CA GLY A 72 9.38 -2.14 -12.71
C GLY A 72 10.53 -2.04 -11.69
N TYR A 73 11.37 -3.07 -11.54
CA TYR A 73 12.44 -3.10 -10.55
C TYR A 73 13.82 -2.93 -11.17
N THR A 74 14.09 -3.67 -12.24
CA THR A 74 15.40 -3.67 -12.91
C THR A 74 15.31 -3.25 -14.37
N HIS A 75 14.13 -3.34 -14.96
CA HIS A 75 13.92 -3.12 -16.37
C HIS A 75 12.56 -2.47 -16.64
N CYS A 76 12.60 -1.34 -17.32
CA CYS A 76 11.46 -0.73 -17.99
C CYS A 76 11.94 -0.30 -19.38
N GLU A 77 11.27 -0.76 -20.44
CA GLU A 77 11.60 -0.43 -21.83
C GLU A 77 10.39 0.22 -22.51
N GLY A 78 10.61 1.35 -23.19
CA GLY A 78 9.56 2.09 -23.91
C GLY A 78 9.13 1.36 -25.19
N GLN A 79 7.81 1.20 -25.37
CA GLN A 79 7.20 0.66 -26.59
C GLN A 79 6.48 1.73 -27.40
#